data_AF-A0A2G5TV06-F1
#
_entry.id   AF-A0A2G5TV06-F1
#
_cell.length_a   1.000
_cell.length_b   1.000
_cell.length_c   1.000
_cell.angle_alpha   90.00
_cell.angle_beta   90.00
_cell.angle_gamma   90.00
#
_symmetry.space_group_name_H-M   'P 1'
#
loop_
_entity.id
_entity.type
_entity.pdbx_description
1 polymer ?
#
loop_
_entity_poly.entity_id
_entity_poly.type
_entity_poly.pdbx_seq_one_letter_code
_entity_poly.pdbx_strand_id
1 'polypeptide(L)'
;MTNSMLLPIGFSIERLYALKNAENYEKEKIFLGPILVIILVALDFLFIGLIYFDEEFTGPFISLILVPSTSAFQFNIYFYCLLGVQIFNLICNIFTLVFHSKKHRNSQQKTNTLSFQYVMAEVNDSSMFTLVVSFSHLLFAGFYIICGIFARQFGPTFFDNVVDYTVARAVFCSIPSYNFMIVFIGSLILFQQNKKKASKVASNIALVSIGQEGALNYENVTRNIWDRAVN
;
A
#
# COMPACT_ATOMS: atom_id res chain seq x y z
N MET A 1 -1.13 -9.81 13.11
CA MET A 1 -1.28 -10.36 11.74
C MET A 1 -2.38 -9.63 10.96
N THR A 2 -3.54 -9.45 11.59
CA THR A 2 -4.78 -8.90 11.03
C THR A 2 -4.68 -7.39 10.72
N ASN A 3 -4.01 -6.61 11.58
CA ASN A 3 -3.77 -5.18 11.32
C ASN A 3 -3.09 -4.89 9.94
N SER A 4 -2.12 -5.71 9.54
CA SER A 4 -1.46 -5.59 8.22
C SER A 4 -2.47 -5.70 7.06
N MET A 5 -3.56 -6.47 7.24
CA MET A 5 -4.63 -6.60 6.26
C MET A 5 -5.60 -5.41 6.25
N LEU A 6 -5.56 -4.52 7.24
CA LEU A 6 -6.42 -3.33 7.29
C LEU A 6 -5.73 -2.09 6.72
N LEU A 7 -4.39 -2.03 6.79
CA LEU A 7 -3.59 -0.90 6.29
C LEU A 7 -3.88 -0.52 4.82
N PRO A 8 -4.04 -1.46 3.86
CA PRO A 8 -4.34 -1.10 2.48
C PRO A 8 -5.62 -0.28 2.29
N ILE A 9 -6.59 -0.37 3.21
CA ILE A 9 -7.84 0.42 3.15
C ILE A 9 -7.55 1.88 3.49
N GLY A 10 -6.71 2.10 4.51
CA GLY A 10 -6.28 3.43 4.92
C GLY A 10 -5.61 4.18 3.76
N PHE A 11 -4.74 3.49 3.01
CA PHE A 11 -4.13 4.05 1.82
C PHE A 11 -5.16 4.43 0.75
N SER A 12 -6.12 3.57 0.46
CA SER A 12 -7.17 3.86 -0.53
C SER A 12 -8.05 5.06 -0.14
N ILE A 13 -8.41 5.18 1.15
CA ILE A 13 -9.16 6.33 1.66
C ILE A 13 -8.34 7.62 1.51
N GLU A 14 -7.06 7.58 1.88
CA GLU A 14 -6.16 8.71 1.74
C GLU A 14 -6.03 9.14 0.27
N ARG A 15 -5.92 8.18 -0.66
CA ARG A 15 -5.84 8.45 -2.10
C ARG A 15 -7.13 9.05 -2.65
N LEU A 16 -8.30 8.55 -2.23
CA LEU A 16 -9.60 9.15 -2.59
C LEU A 16 -9.73 10.59 -2.10
N TYR A 17 -9.28 10.85 -0.88
CA TYR A 17 -9.28 12.20 -0.31
C TYR A 17 -8.33 13.14 -1.06
N ALA A 18 -7.09 12.70 -1.34
CA ALA A 18 -6.11 13.45 -2.11
C ALA A 18 -6.61 13.81 -3.51
N LEU A 19 -7.33 12.89 -4.17
CA LEU A 19 -7.94 13.14 -5.48
C LEU A 19 -9.04 14.22 -5.42
N LYS A 20 -9.89 14.18 -4.39
CA LYS A 20 -10.97 15.17 -4.23
C LYS A 20 -10.39 16.55 -3.96
N ASN A 21 -9.32 16.62 -3.19
CA ASN A 21 -8.68 17.88 -2.79
C ASN A 21 -7.47 18.28 -3.66
N ALA A 22 -7.28 17.65 -4.83
CA ALA A 22 -6.10 17.87 -5.69
C ALA A 22 -5.88 19.34 -6.09
N GLU A 23 -6.95 20.15 -6.14
CA GLU A 23 -6.88 21.59 -6.45
C GLU A 23 -6.35 22.43 -5.28
N ASN A 24 -6.54 21.97 -4.04
CA ASN A 24 -6.12 22.65 -2.81
C ASN A 24 -4.95 21.95 -2.10
N TYR A 25 -4.40 20.90 -2.71
CA TYR A 25 -3.41 20.01 -2.10
C TYR A 25 -2.14 20.74 -1.62
N GLU A 26 -1.78 21.86 -2.26
CA GLU A 26 -0.62 22.68 -1.87
C GLU A 26 -0.81 23.43 -0.53
N LYS A 27 -2.04 23.64 -0.06
CA LYS A 27 -2.33 24.48 1.10
C LYS A 27 -2.57 23.71 2.40
N GLU A 28 -2.80 22.40 2.32
CA GLU A 28 -3.16 21.60 3.48
C GLU A 28 -2.01 20.67 3.91
N LYS A 29 -1.62 20.76 5.19
CA LYS A 29 -0.77 19.75 5.84
C LYS A 29 -1.62 18.52 6.13
N ILE A 30 -1.37 17.44 5.41
CA ILE A 30 -2.20 16.24 5.49
C ILE A 30 -1.74 15.39 6.69
N PHE A 31 -2.40 15.55 7.84
CA PHE A 31 -2.27 14.68 9.02
C PHE A 31 -3.16 13.42 8.94
N LEU A 32 -3.85 13.21 7.81
CA LEU A 32 -4.84 12.15 7.64
C LEU A 32 -4.24 10.74 7.78
N GLY A 33 -3.03 10.51 7.26
CA GLY A 33 -2.38 9.20 7.30
C GLY A 33 -2.17 8.67 8.74
N PRO A 34 -1.47 9.39 9.63
CA PRO A 34 -1.30 8.98 11.03
C PRO A 34 -2.62 8.74 11.77
N ILE A 35 -3.63 9.58 11.55
CA ILE A 35 -4.96 9.44 12.17
C ILE A 35 -5.62 8.13 11.71
N LEU A 36 -5.58 7.82 10.42
CA LEU A 36 -6.13 6.57 9.88
C LEU A 36 -5.43 5.35 10.47
N VAL A 37 -4.11 5.38 10.64
CA VAL A 37 -3.37 4.27 11.26
C VAL A 37 -3.84 4.03 12.70
N ILE A 38 -3.98 5.09 13.50
CA ILE A 38 -4.45 4.98 14.89
C ILE A 38 -5.86 4.37 14.94
N ILE A 39 -6.76 4.84 14.08
CA ILE A 39 -8.14 4.33 14.02
C ILE A 39 -8.18 2.85 13.63
N LEU A 40 -7.40 2.45 12.61
CA LEU A 40 -7.36 1.06 12.15
C LEU A 40 -6.77 0.12 13.20
N VAL A 41 -5.72 0.56 13.91
CA VAL A 41 -5.14 -0.18 15.03
C VAL A 41 -6.17 -0.37 16.15
N ALA A 42 -6.88 0.69 16.53
CA ALA A 42 -7.91 0.62 17.57
C ALA A 42 -9.07 -0.31 17.19
N LEU A 43 -9.50 -0.29 15.91
CA LEU A 43 -10.51 -1.21 15.40
C LEU A 43 -10.05 -2.66 15.43
N ASP A 44 -8.80 -2.95 15.05
CA ASP A 44 -8.23 -4.31 15.11
C ASP A 44 -8.24 -4.86 16.55
N PHE A 45 -7.81 -4.04 17.52
CA PHE A 45 -7.87 -4.41 18.94
C PHE A 45 -9.29 -4.65 19.43
N LEU A 46 -10.25 -3.82 19.01
CA LEU A 46 -11.65 -3.98 19.37
C LEU A 46 -12.22 -5.30 18.83
N PHE A 47 -11.97 -5.63 17.55
CA PHE A 47 -12.44 -6.88 16.96
C PHE A 47 -11.84 -8.12 17.64
N ILE A 48 -10.53 -8.09 17.93
CA ILE A 48 -9.87 -9.17 18.66
C ILE A 48 -10.49 -9.29 20.06
N GLY A 49 -10.69 -8.16 20.77
CA GLY A 49 -11.32 -8.14 22.09
C GLY A 49 -12.73 -8.74 22.09
N LEU A 50 -13.54 -8.46 21.05
CA LEU A 50 -14.87 -9.05 20.90
C LEU A 50 -14.84 -10.55 20.62
N ILE A 51 -13.90 -11.03 19.80
CA ILE A 51 -13.79 -12.47 19.48
C ILE A 51 -13.41 -13.28 20.71
N TYR A 52 -12.56 -12.76 21.58
CA TYR A 52 -12.07 -13.46 22.77
C TYR A 52 -12.85 -13.15 24.06
N PHE A 53 -13.93 -12.37 23.99
CA PHE A 53 -14.63 -11.87 25.18
C PHE A 53 -15.21 -13.00 26.05
N ASP A 54 -15.81 -14.00 25.42
CA ASP A 54 -16.49 -15.11 26.11
C ASP A 54 -15.59 -16.35 26.28
N GLU A 55 -14.27 -16.19 26.16
CA GLU A 55 -13.38 -17.34 25.98
C GLU A 55 -12.73 -17.84 27.27
N GLU A 56 -12.96 -19.10 27.63
CA GLU A 56 -12.56 -19.67 28.94
C GLU A 56 -11.12 -20.22 28.95
N PHE A 57 -10.45 -20.26 27.79
CA PHE A 57 -9.07 -20.75 27.63
C PHE A 57 -8.76 -22.11 28.29
N THR A 58 -9.71 -23.05 28.28
CA THR A 58 -9.69 -24.31 29.04
C THR A 58 -8.94 -25.50 28.39
N GLY A 59 -8.01 -25.29 27.45
CA GLY A 59 -7.34 -26.40 26.73
C GLY A 59 -5.81 -26.36 26.68
N PRO A 60 -5.15 -27.48 26.34
CA PRO A 60 -3.69 -27.58 26.22
C PRO A 60 -3.23 -26.99 24.88
N PHE A 61 -3.31 -25.68 24.76
CA PHE A 61 -2.81 -24.95 23.59
C PHE A 61 -1.57 -24.14 23.97
N ILE A 62 -0.67 -23.99 23.00
CA ILE A 62 0.37 -22.95 23.06
C ILE A 62 -0.38 -21.61 23.01
N SER A 63 -0.69 -21.08 24.20
CA SER A 63 -1.59 -19.96 24.47
C SER A 63 -1.28 -18.69 23.65
N LEU A 64 -0.06 -18.56 23.14
CA LEU A 64 0.40 -17.38 22.42
C LEU A 64 0.15 -17.40 20.89
N ILE A 65 -0.10 -18.57 20.27
CA ILE A 65 -0.06 -18.72 18.81
C ILE A 65 -1.31 -19.37 18.22
N LEU A 66 -1.95 -20.28 18.97
CA LEU A 66 -3.06 -21.08 18.45
C LEU A 66 -4.40 -20.53 18.94
N VAL A 67 -5.29 -20.26 18.00
CA VAL A 67 -6.68 -19.90 18.30
C VAL A 67 -7.37 -21.09 18.99
N PRO A 68 -8.04 -20.88 20.14
CA PRO A 68 -8.84 -21.89 20.82
C PRO A 68 -9.88 -22.50 19.89
N SER A 69 -10.24 -23.77 20.12
CA SER A 69 -11.25 -24.46 19.31
C SER A 69 -12.64 -23.86 19.44
N THR A 70 -12.95 -23.25 20.58
CA THR A 70 -14.22 -22.57 20.90
C THR A 70 -14.40 -21.30 20.07
N SER A 71 -13.40 -20.42 20.00
CA SER A 71 -13.40 -19.21 19.17
C SER A 71 -13.07 -19.43 17.69
N ALA A 72 -12.67 -20.65 17.30
CA ALA A 72 -12.18 -20.94 15.96
C ALA A 72 -13.18 -20.56 14.85
N PHE A 73 -14.47 -20.73 15.10
CA PHE A 73 -15.53 -20.37 14.16
C PHE A 73 -15.65 -18.85 13.97
N GLN A 74 -15.70 -18.09 15.07
CA GLN A 74 -15.76 -16.63 15.02
C GLN A 74 -14.51 -16.04 14.35
N PHE A 75 -13.34 -16.60 14.63
CA PHE A 75 -12.08 -16.18 14.03
C PHE A 75 -12.01 -16.51 12.52
N ASN A 76 -12.60 -17.63 12.08
CA ASN A 76 -12.74 -17.93 10.65
C ASN A 76 -13.64 -16.91 9.94
N ILE A 77 -14.79 -16.55 10.54
CA ILE A 77 -15.68 -15.51 10.00
C ILE A 77 -14.90 -14.19 9.85
N TYR A 78 -14.14 -13.82 10.88
CA TYR A 78 -13.31 -12.62 10.85
C TYR A 78 -12.29 -12.65 9.69
N PHE A 79 -11.65 -13.79 9.42
CA PHE A 79 -10.77 -13.92 8.24
C PHE A 79 -11.49 -13.80 6.90
N TYR A 80 -12.70 -14.36 6.76
CA TYR A 80 -13.50 -14.16 5.56
C TYR A 80 -13.90 -12.70 5.38
N CYS A 81 -14.25 -12.00 6.46
CA CYS A 81 -14.52 -10.56 6.43
C CYS A 81 -13.28 -9.78 5.98
N LEU A 82 -12.09 -10.07 6.51
CA LEU A 82 -10.84 -9.42 6.11
C LEU A 82 -10.51 -9.65 4.62
N LEU A 83 -10.75 -10.84 4.09
CA LEU A 83 -10.62 -11.11 2.65
C LEU A 83 -11.63 -10.31 1.83
N GLY A 84 -12.90 -10.27 2.26
CA GLY A 84 -13.93 -9.48 1.59
C GLY A 84 -13.57 -8.00 1.53
N VAL A 85 -13.06 -7.45 2.63
CA VAL A 85 -12.59 -6.06 2.72
C VAL A 85 -11.40 -5.81 1.78
N GLN A 86 -10.47 -6.75 1.64
CA GLN A 86 -9.35 -6.63 0.69
C GLN A 86 -9.80 -6.67 -0.78
N ILE A 87 -10.78 -7.52 -1.10
CA ILE A 87 -11.37 -7.56 -2.44
C ILE A 87 -12.09 -6.24 -2.74
N PHE A 88 -12.90 -5.76 -1.80
CA PHE A 88 -13.57 -4.45 -1.91
C PHE A 88 -12.54 -3.33 -2.11
N ASN A 89 -11.45 -3.35 -1.34
CA ASN A 89 -10.38 -2.37 -1.46
C ASN A 89 -9.73 -2.36 -2.84
N LEU A 90 -9.47 -3.54 -3.42
CA LEU A 90 -8.94 -3.66 -4.78
C LEU A 90 -9.91 -3.07 -5.81
N ILE A 91 -11.21 -3.34 -5.67
CA ILE A 91 -12.25 -2.76 -6.53
C ILE A 91 -12.28 -1.24 -6.42
N CYS A 92 -12.22 -0.69 -5.20
CA CYS A 92 -12.14 0.76 -4.97
C CYS A 92 -10.89 1.37 -5.62
N ASN A 93 -9.74 0.72 -5.52
CA ASN A 93 -8.50 1.19 -6.15
C ASN A 93 -8.56 1.17 -7.68
N ILE A 94 -9.15 0.13 -8.28
CA ILE A 94 -9.41 0.08 -9.73
C ILE A 94 -10.35 1.21 -10.14
N PHE A 95 -11.45 1.41 -9.42
CA PHE A 95 -12.40 2.49 -9.70
C PHE A 95 -11.73 3.87 -9.62
N THR A 96 -10.92 4.07 -8.59
CA THR A 96 -10.14 5.30 -8.39
C THR A 96 -9.19 5.55 -9.56
N LEU A 97 -8.45 4.52 -10.01
CA LEU A 97 -7.55 4.62 -11.16
C LEU A 97 -8.30 4.94 -12.47
N VAL A 98 -9.44 4.29 -12.72
CA VAL A 98 -10.28 4.58 -13.90
C VAL A 98 -10.75 6.02 -13.87
N PHE A 99 -11.24 6.50 -12.73
CA PHE A 99 -11.65 7.89 -12.55
C PHE A 99 -10.48 8.86 -12.76
N HIS A 100 -9.29 8.51 -12.26
CA HIS A 100 -8.04 9.26 -12.47
C HIS A 100 -7.69 9.40 -13.95
N SER A 101 -7.70 8.29 -14.70
CA SER A 101 -7.35 8.31 -16.12
C SER A 101 -8.28 9.23 -16.93
N LYS A 102 -9.57 9.24 -16.57
CA LYS A 102 -10.59 10.09 -17.20
C LYS A 102 -10.41 11.57 -16.82
N LYS A 103 -10.17 11.88 -15.54
CA LYS A 103 -9.94 13.26 -15.08
C LYS A 103 -8.64 13.84 -15.63
N HIS A 104 -7.56 13.05 -15.67
CA HIS A 104 -6.28 13.46 -16.24
C HIS A 104 -6.40 13.78 -17.74
N ARG A 105 -7.06 12.91 -18.53
CA ARG A 105 -7.30 13.16 -19.96
C ARG A 105 -8.10 14.44 -20.20
N ASN A 106 -9.14 14.69 -19.40
CA ASN A 106 -9.94 15.91 -19.49
C ASN A 106 -9.15 17.16 -19.03
N SER A 107 -8.24 17.01 -18.07
CA SER A 107 -7.38 18.10 -17.61
C SER A 107 -6.31 18.48 -18.62
N GLN A 108 -5.74 17.53 -19.35
CA GLN A 108 -4.76 17.84 -20.41
C GLN A 108 -5.37 18.60 -21.59
N GLN A 109 -6.69 18.46 -21.79
CA GLN A 109 -7.44 19.20 -22.80
C GLN A 109 -7.80 20.62 -22.36
N LYS A 110 -7.67 20.96 -21.07
CA LYS A 110 -7.92 22.30 -20.52
C LYS A 110 -6.58 22.99 -20.21
N THR A 111 -6.52 24.32 -20.34
CA THR A 111 -5.35 25.15 -19.98
C THR A 111 -5.16 25.23 -18.46
N ASN A 112 -4.89 24.09 -17.82
CA ASN A 112 -4.68 24.00 -16.37
C ASN A 112 -3.23 24.37 -16.02
N THR A 113 -3.03 24.89 -14.80
CA THR A 113 -1.72 25.28 -14.29
C THR A 113 -0.74 24.10 -14.27
N LEU A 114 0.56 24.38 -14.45
CA LEU A 114 1.62 23.36 -14.40
C LEU A 114 1.64 22.61 -13.07
N SER A 115 1.37 23.30 -11.95
CA SER A 115 1.23 22.70 -10.63
C SER A 115 0.14 21.64 -10.58
N PHE A 116 -1.04 21.92 -11.15
CA PHE A 116 -2.14 20.96 -11.17
C PHE A 116 -1.80 19.70 -11.98
N GLN A 117 -1.13 19.87 -13.13
CA GLN A 117 -0.71 18.74 -13.96
C GLN A 117 0.34 17.87 -13.25
N TYR A 118 1.28 18.50 -12.52
CA TYR A 118 2.26 17.80 -11.71
C TYR A 118 1.58 16.99 -10.59
N VAL A 119 0.70 17.62 -9.81
CA VAL A 119 -0.05 16.95 -8.73
C VAL A 119 -0.87 15.79 -9.27
N MET A 120 -1.56 15.96 -10.40
CA MET A 120 -2.36 14.89 -11.01
C MET A 120 -1.49 13.70 -11.46
N ALA A 121 -0.31 13.96 -12.03
CA ALA A 121 0.62 12.91 -12.42
C ALA A 121 1.16 12.15 -11.19
N GLU A 122 1.48 12.87 -10.11
CA GLU A 122 1.94 12.27 -8.86
C GLU A 122 0.87 11.38 -8.21
N VAL A 123 -0.39 11.85 -8.16
CA VAL A 123 -1.49 11.04 -7.61
C VAL A 123 -1.76 9.80 -8.48
N ASN A 124 -1.61 9.90 -9.81
CA ASN A 124 -1.75 8.74 -10.69
C ASN A 124 -0.66 7.67 -10.47
N ASP A 125 0.61 8.08 -10.39
CA ASP A 125 1.73 7.17 -10.11
C ASP A 125 1.61 6.52 -8.72
N SER A 126 1.18 7.30 -7.73
CA SER A 126 0.92 6.84 -6.36
C SER A 126 -0.29 5.88 -6.30
N SER A 127 -1.33 6.11 -7.09
CA SER A 127 -2.50 5.22 -7.16
C SER A 127 -2.15 3.88 -7.81
N MET A 128 -1.33 3.88 -8.87
CA MET A 128 -0.80 2.65 -9.46
C MET A 128 0.04 1.85 -8.47
N PHE A 129 0.89 2.51 -7.69
CA PHE A 129 1.64 1.85 -6.61
C PHE A 129 0.71 1.19 -5.60
N THR A 130 -0.28 1.94 -5.11
CA THR A 130 -1.26 1.45 -4.12
C THR A 130 -2.02 0.23 -4.65
N LEU A 131 -2.41 0.24 -5.93
CA LEU A 131 -3.08 -0.90 -6.57
C LEU A 131 -2.21 -2.16 -6.58
N VAL A 132 -0.93 -2.05 -6.96
CA VAL A 132 -0.01 -3.19 -6.98
C VAL A 132 0.22 -3.74 -5.57
N VAL A 133 0.33 -2.86 -4.58
CA VAL A 133 0.47 -3.25 -3.17
C VAL A 133 -0.80 -3.95 -2.67
N SER A 134 -1.99 -3.41 -2.94
CA SER A 134 -3.27 -4.06 -2.59
C SER A 134 -3.45 -5.42 -3.25
N PHE A 135 -3.08 -5.55 -4.54
CA PHE A 135 -3.12 -6.83 -5.25
C PHE A 135 -2.16 -7.84 -4.63
N SER A 136 -0.94 -7.42 -4.31
CA SER A 136 0.07 -8.27 -3.66
C SER A 136 -0.38 -8.71 -2.27
N HIS A 137 -1.00 -7.81 -1.49
CA HIS A 137 -1.65 -8.14 -0.21
C HIS A 137 -2.72 -9.22 -0.40
N LEU A 138 -3.64 -9.04 -1.36
CA LEU A 138 -4.70 -10.01 -1.61
C LEU A 138 -4.12 -11.39 -1.99
N LEU A 139 -3.11 -11.43 -2.86
CA LEU A 139 -2.49 -12.67 -3.32
C LEU A 139 -1.80 -13.42 -2.16
N PHE A 140 -0.85 -12.78 -1.49
CA PHE A 140 -0.02 -13.47 -0.49
C PHE A 140 -0.76 -13.70 0.82
N ALA A 141 -1.54 -12.72 1.26
CA ALA A 141 -2.29 -12.84 2.50
C ALA A 141 -3.53 -13.72 2.31
N GLY A 142 -4.14 -13.72 1.11
CA GLY A 142 -5.18 -14.67 0.72
C GLY A 142 -4.68 -16.10 0.64
N PHE A 143 -3.53 -16.32 -0.01
CA PHE A 143 -2.89 -17.64 -0.03
C PHE A 143 -2.60 -18.14 1.39
N TYR A 144 -2.10 -17.27 2.26
CA TYR A 144 -1.84 -17.61 3.66
C TYR A 144 -3.11 -18.05 4.42
N ILE A 145 -4.22 -17.32 4.30
CA ILE A 145 -5.50 -17.70 4.94
C ILE A 145 -6.00 -19.05 4.38
N ILE A 146 -5.98 -19.24 3.07
CA ILE A 146 -6.44 -20.48 2.43
C ILE A 146 -5.62 -21.68 2.93
N CYS A 147 -4.29 -21.55 2.95
CA CYS A 147 -3.41 -22.59 3.50
C CYS A 147 -3.66 -22.84 4.99
N GLY A 148 -3.94 -21.79 5.78
CA GLY A 148 -4.26 -21.93 7.20
C GLY A 148 -5.58 -22.68 7.45
N ILE A 149 -6.62 -22.39 6.67
CA ILE A 149 -7.91 -23.11 6.73
C ILE A 149 -7.74 -24.55 6.25
N PHE A 150 -7.00 -24.76 5.15
CA PHE A 150 -6.71 -26.09 4.62
C PHE A 150 -5.96 -26.95 5.66
N ALA A 151 -4.91 -26.40 6.27
CA ALA A 151 -4.17 -27.07 7.33
C ALA A 151 -5.05 -27.38 8.56
N ARG A 152 -6.00 -26.51 8.89
CA ARG A 152 -6.95 -26.74 10.00
C ARG A 152 -7.95 -27.86 9.69
N GLN A 153 -8.47 -27.92 8.46
CA GLN A 153 -9.51 -28.87 8.07
C GLN A 153 -8.95 -30.26 7.72
N PHE A 154 -7.83 -30.30 6.99
CA PHE A 154 -7.24 -31.55 6.49
C PHE A 154 -5.98 -31.97 7.25
N GLY A 155 -5.42 -31.13 8.13
CA GLY A 155 -4.26 -31.49 8.95
C GLY A 155 -4.42 -32.80 9.74
N PRO A 156 -5.57 -33.06 10.40
CA PRO A 156 -5.79 -34.32 11.11
C PRO A 156 -5.75 -35.57 10.22
N THR A 157 -5.97 -35.44 8.91
CA THR A 157 -5.86 -36.57 7.96
C THR A 157 -4.43 -36.81 7.46
N PHE A 158 -3.50 -35.86 7.67
CA PHE A 158 -2.10 -35.98 7.24
C PHE A 158 -1.15 -36.34 8.39
N PHE A 159 -1.54 -36.08 9.65
CA PHE A 159 -0.72 -36.34 10.82
C PHE A 159 -1.41 -37.35 11.74
N ASP A 160 -0.76 -38.49 11.96
CA ASP A 160 -1.26 -39.54 12.87
C ASP A 160 -1.21 -39.09 14.34
N ASN A 161 -0.27 -38.19 14.69
CA ASN A 161 -0.09 -37.66 16.03
C ASN A 161 -0.65 -36.24 16.18
N VAL A 162 -1.46 -36.04 17.24
CA VAL A 162 -2.04 -34.72 17.60
C VAL A 162 -0.96 -33.68 17.93
N VAL A 163 0.17 -34.11 18.49
CA VAL A 163 1.29 -33.22 18.84
C VAL A 163 1.96 -32.68 17.57
N ASP A 164 2.30 -33.55 16.62
CA ASP A 164 2.96 -33.17 15.37
C ASP A 164 2.07 -32.24 14.53
N TYR A 165 0.77 -32.53 14.48
CA TYR A 165 -0.24 -31.64 13.87
C TYR A 165 -0.24 -30.24 14.52
N THR A 166 -0.27 -30.19 15.85
CA THR A 166 -0.36 -28.93 16.60
C THR A 166 0.91 -28.10 16.44
N VAL A 167 2.08 -28.74 16.41
CA VAL A 167 3.38 -28.08 16.17
C VAL A 167 3.45 -27.56 14.73
N ALA A 168 3.10 -28.35 13.72
CA ALA A 168 3.10 -27.91 12.32
C ALA A 168 2.18 -26.70 12.11
N ARG A 169 0.99 -26.71 12.72
CA ARG A 169 0.04 -25.60 12.67
C ARG A 169 0.57 -24.36 13.40
N ALA A 170 1.21 -24.54 14.56
CA ALA A 170 1.82 -23.45 15.31
C ALA A 170 2.94 -22.79 14.48
N VAL A 171 3.84 -23.55 13.87
CA VAL A 171 4.94 -23.03 13.04
C VAL A 171 4.40 -22.21 11.86
N PHE A 172 3.35 -22.69 11.18
CA PHE A 172 2.70 -21.96 10.09
C PHE A 172 2.07 -20.63 10.58
N CYS A 173 1.46 -20.62 11.76
CA CYS A 173 0.86 -19.42 12.38
C CYS A 173 1.88 -18.45 12.98
N SER A 174 3.09 -18.91 13.33
CA SER A 174 4.10 -18.14 14.06
C SER A 174 4.75 -17.05 13.22
N ILE A 175 4.95 -17.31 11.92
CA ILE A 175 5.68 -16.42 11.03
C ILE A 175 4.77 -16.02 9.87
N PRO A 176 4.09 -14.86 9.93
CA PRO A 176 3.34 -14.33 8.79
C PRO A 176 4.34 -13.81 7.74
N SER A 177 4.99 -14.74 7.04
CA SER A 177 6.03 -14.50 6.03
C SER A 177 5.58 -13.57 4.91
N TYR A 178 4.27 -13.54 4.64
CA TYR A 178 3.67 -12.64 3.67
C TYR A 178 3.92 -11.16 3.98
N ASN A 179 4.03 -10.77 5.27
CA ASN A 179 4.31 -9.37 5.64
C ASN A 179 5.67 -8.90 5.12
N PHE A 180 6.71 -9.74 5.23
CA PHE A 180 8.03 -9.42 4.70
C PHE A 180 8.03 -9.34 3.17
N MET A 181 7.32 -10.27 2.52
CA MET A 181 7.24 -10.30 1.06
C MET A 181 6.55 -9.05 0.49
N ILE A 182 5.50 -8.56 1.15
CA ILE A 182 4.80 -7.35 0.73
C ILE A 182 5.69 -6.11 0.90
N VAL A 183 6.39 -5.98 2.04
CA VAL A 183 7.33 -4.87 2.27
C VAL A 183 8.47 -4.89 1.24
N PHE A 184 8.97 -6.08 0.91
CA PHE A 184 10.00 -6.26 -0.11
C PHE A 184 9.51 -5.83 -1.50
N ILE A 185 8.33 -6.28 -1.93
CA ILE A 185 7.73 -5.88 -3.20
C ILE A 185 7.47 -4.37 -3.24
N GLY A 186 6.91 -3.79 -2.18
CA GLY A 186 6.69 -2.35 -2.07
C GLY A 186 7.99 -1.56 -2.19
N SER A 187 9.06 -2.00 -1.52
CA SER A 187 10.38 -1.37 -1.58
C SER A 187 10.99 -1.42 -2.97
N LEU A 188 10.87 -2.56 -3.66
CA LEU A 188 11.36 -2.72 -5.04
C LEU A 188 10.64 -1.77 -6.01
N ILE A 189 9.31 -1.66 -5.91
CA ILE A 189 8.53 -0.78 -6.79
C ILE A 189 8.89 0.68 -6.51
N LEU A 190 8.99 1.09 -5.25
CA LEU A 190 9.42 2.44 -4.87
C LEU A 190 10.81 2.77 -5.43
N PHE A 191 11.75 1.83 -5.31
CA PHE A 191 13.09 2.00 -5.88
C PHE A 191 13.05 2.20 -7.40
N GLN A 192 12.26 1.39 -8.12
CA GLN A 192 12.10 1.53 -9.57
C GLN A 192 11.45 2.87 -9.96
N GLN A 193 10.44 3.33 -9.22
CA GLN A 193 9.80 4.61 -9.44
C GLN A 193 10.77 5.78 -9.20
N ASN A 194 11.56 5.74 -8.12
CA ASN A 194 12.57 6.76 -7.83
C ASN A 194 13.65 6.81 -8.90
N LYS A 195 14.10 5.65 -9.40
CA LYS A 195 15.06 5.59 -10.52
C LYS A 195 14.49 6.20 -11.80
N LYS A 196 13.22 5.92 -12.12
CA LYS A 196 12.53 6.52 -13.28
C LYS A 196 12.42 8.05 -13.13
N LYS A 197 12.07 8.54 -11.93
CA LYS A 197 12.00 9.97 -11.63
C LYS A 197 13.36 10.65 -11.79
N ALA A 198 14.42 10.09 -11.20
CA ALA A 198 15.78 10.62 -11.31
C ALA A 198 16.26 10.68 -12.77
N SER A 199 15.99 9.63 -13.56
CA SER A 199 16.32 9.59 -14.99
C SER A 199 15.57 10.68 -15.78
N LYS A 200 14.26 10.86 -15.54
CA LYS A 200 13.45 11.89 -16.19
C LYS A 200 13.91 13.32 -15.86
N VAL A 201 14.32 13.56 -14.61
CA VAL A 201 14.89 14.85 -14.19
C VAL A 201 16.23 15.09 -14.91
N ALA A 202 17.12 14.09 -14.92
CA ALA A 202 18.40 14.19 -15.60
C ALA A 202 18.24 14.44 -17.12
N SER A 203 17.30 13.77 -17.79
CA SER A 203 17.04 13.99 -19.21
C SER A 203 16.45 15.37 -19.50
N ASN A 204 15.56 15.87 -18.64
CA ASN A 204 14.99 17.20 -18.80
C ASN A 204 16.05 18.30 -18.60
N ILE A 205 16.95 18.14 -17.62
CA ILE A 205 18.07 19.07 -17.42
C ILE A 205 19.01 19.03 -18.64
N ALA A 206 19.29 17.84 -19.17
CA ALA A 206 20.10 17.69 -20.38
C ALA A 206 19.45 18.40 -21.60
N LEU A 207 18.13 18.28 -21.79
CA LEU A 207 17.40 19.00 -22.83
C LEU A 207 17.41 20.53 -22.62
N VAL A 208 17.29 21.02 -21.38
CA VAL A 208 17.39 22.46 -21.08
C VAL A 208 18.81 22.98 -21.37
N SER A 209 19.85 22.14 -21.17
CA SER A 209 21.23 22.48 -21.53
C SER A 209 21.53 22.38 -23.04
N ILE A 210 20.71 21.65 -23.80
CA ILE A 210 20.86 21.41 -25.24
C ILE A 210 19.58 21.89 -25.96
N GLY A 211 19.55 23.18 -26.30
CA GLY A 211 18.40 23.81 -26.96
C GLY A 211 18.58 25.32 -27.08
N GLN A 212 17.55 26.02 -27.58
CA GLN A 212 17.59 27.47 -27.77
C GLN A 212 17.73 28.23 -26.44
N GLU A 213 17.08 27.75 -25.36
CA GLU A 213 17.28 28.28 -24.01
C GLU A 213 18.66 27.95 -23.42
N GLY A 214 19.18 26.75 -23.67
CA GLY A 214 20.54 26.38 -23.27
C GLY A 214 21.59 27.26 -23.96
N ALA A 215 21.44 27.47 -25.27
CA ALA A 215 22.29 28.36 -26.06
C ALA A 215 22.23 29.81 -25.55
N LEU A 216 21.05 30.34 -25.24
CA LEU A 216 20.88 31.67 -24.64
C LEU A 216 21.57 31.78 -23.28
N ASN A 217 21.51 30.73 -22.46
CA ASN A 217 22.17 30.72 -21.16
C ASN A 217 23.70 30.70 -21.29
N TYR A 218 24.25 29.91 -22.20
CA TYR A 218 25.68 29.91 -22.54
C TYR A 218 26.14 31.26 -23.11
N GLU A 219 25.33 31.88 -23.97
CA GLU A 219 25.63 33.20 -24.55
C GLU A 219 25.65 34.29 -23.47
N ASN A 220 24.69 34.30 -22.54
CA ASN A 220 24.66 35.23 -21.42
C ASN A 220 25.86 35.06 -20.46
N VAL A 221 26.29 33.82 -20.19
CA VAL A 221 27.48 33.57 -19.36
C VAL A 221 28.75 34.06 -20.08
N THR A 222 28.89 33.78 -21.38
CA THR A 222 30.05 34.20 -22.18
C THR A 222 30.13 35.72 -22.28
N ARG A 223 28.99 36.39 -22.51
CA ARG A 223 28.89 37.85 -22.55
C ARG A 223 29.27 38.48 -21.21
N ASN A 224 28.79 37.94 -20.10
CA ASN A 224 29.15 38.39 -18.75
C ASN A 224 30.65 38.22 -18.42
N ILE A 225 31.29 37.16 -18.93
CA ILE A 225 32.75 36.97 -18.77
C ILE A 225 33.50 38.04 -19.58
N TRP A 226 33.04 38.31 -20.80
CA TRP A 226 33.64 39.31 -21.68
C TRP A 226 33.50 40.73 -21.12
N ASP A 227 32.32 41.11 -20.64
CA ASP A 227 32.05 42.43 -20.05
C ASP A 227 32.85 42.67 -18.76
N ARG A 228 33.21 41.61 -18.03
CA ARG A 228 34.13 41.66 -16.88
C ARG A 228 35.61 41.68 -17.26
N ALA A 229 35.96 41.28 -18.47
CA ALA A 229 37.34 41.30 -18.95
C ALA A 229 37.69 42.63 -19.66
N VAL A 230 36.69 43.37 -20.10
CA VAL A 230 36.82 44.66 -20.80
C VAL A 230 36.68 45.87 -19.86
N ASN A 231 36.12 45.68 -18.66
CA ASN A 231 36.18 46.64 -17.54
C ASN A 231 37.27 46.25 -16.54
#